data_AF-A0AAU7P1E5-F1
#
_entry.id   AF-A0AAU7P1E5-F1
#
_cell.length_a   1.000
_cell.length_b   1.000
_cell.length_c   1.000
_cell.angle_alpha   90.00
_cell.angle_beta   90.00
_cell.angle_gamma   90.00
#
_symmetry.space_group_name_H-M   'P 1'
#
loop_
_entity.id
_entity.type
_entity.pdbx_description
1 polymer ?
#
loop_
_entity_poly.entity_id
_entity_poly.type
_entity_poly.pdbx_seq_one_letter_code
_entity_poly.pdbx_strand_id
1 'polypeptide(L)'
;MKYFNHLFKILLTLFLVLHGQKYAISSDSASVAPLGVSKNNLNVGVTISSGSYYINNLIPGRRYLVSVYGLTANRGKSGATLRPVQIKDSWGRVIGATGSAYINWHDGNAPQSANLIIRAPSNGVVYGYTDIGRAYNMTAILAD
;
A
#
# COMPACT_ATOMS: atom_id res chain seq x y z
N MET A 1 14.43 -32.98 30.60
CA MET A 1 14.02 -32.05 29.52
C MET A 1 15.19 -31.34 28.79
N LYS A 2 16.40 -31.93 28.71
CA LYS A 2 17.55 -31.29 28.01
C LYS A 2 17.63 -31.61 26.51
N TYR A 3 17.05 -32.74 26.06
CA TYR A 3 17.14 -33.19 24.67
C TYR A 3 16.18 -32.48 23.70
N PHE A 4 15.06 -31.95 24.20
CA PHE A 4 14.05 -31.27 23.38
C PHE A 4 14.59 -29.97 22.75
N ASN A 5 15.36 -29.19 23.52
CA ASN A 5 15.96 -27.94 23.04
C ASN A 5 17.06 -28.17 21.99
N HIS A 6 17.74 -29.31 22.04
CA HIS A 6 18.80 -29.59 21.06
C HIS A 6 18.22 -30.07 19.73
N LEU A 7 17.17 -30.91 19.78
CA LEU A 7 16.45 -31.37 18.58
C LEU A 7 15.71 -30.21 17.88
N PHE A 8 15.08 -29.31 18.65
CA PHE A 8 14.38 -28.15 18.09
C PHE A 8 15.31 -27.20 17.34
N LYS A 9 16.52 -26.96 17.87
CA LYS A 9 17.53 -26.13 17.19
C LYS A 9 18.01 -26.73 15.87
N ILE A 10 18.18 -28.06 15.81
CA ILE A 10 18.59 -28.76 14.59
C ILE A 10 17.48 -28.69 13.54
N LEU A 11 16.21 -28.93 13.93
CA LEU A 11 15.07 -28.87 13.00
C LEU A 11 14.86 -27.46 12.43
N LEU A 12 15.00 -26.42 13.28
CA LEU A 12 14.84 -25.03 12.86
C LEU A 12 15.95 -24.58 11.92
N THR A 13 17.18 -25.04 12.16
CA THR A 13 18.34 -24.72 11.30
C THR A 13 18.21 -25.40 9.94
N LEU A 14 17.75 -26.67 9.90
CA LEU A 14 17.52 -27.38 8.65
C LEU A 14 16.37 -26.75 7.83
N PHE A 15 15.29 -26.31 8.50
CA PHE A 15 14.18 -25.61 7.85
C PHE A 15 14.61 -24.26 7.24
N LEU A 16 15.50 -23.52 7.89
CA LEU A 16 16.01 -22.24 7.40
C LEU A 16 16.99 -22.39 6.22
N VAL A 17 17.81 -23.45 6.21
CA VAL A 17 18.73 -23.77 5.10
C VAL A 17 17.97 -24.17 3.84
N LEU A 18 16.89 -24.95 3.97
CA LEU A 18 16.05 -25.38 2.84
C LEU A 18 15.27 -24.22 2.17
N HIS A 19 15.06 -23.10 2.86
CA HIS A 19 14.30 -21.94 2.35
C HIS A 19 15.17 -20.72 2.00
N GLY A 20 16.50 -20.87 1.93
CA GLY A 20 17.41 -19.89 1.36
C GLY A 20 17.52 -18.54 2.10
N GLN A 21 17.06 -18.44 3.35
CA GLN A 21 17.16 -17.22 4.15
C GLN A 21 18.44 -17.25 5.01
N LYS A 22 19.45 -16.47 4.61
CA LYS A 22 20.69 -16.30 5.39
C LYS A 22 20.47 -15.24 6.47
N TYR A 23 20.37 -15.64 7.73
CA TYR A 23 20.53 -14.72 8.86
C TYR A 23 21.44 -15.34 9.93
N ALA A 24 22.49 -14.60 10.30
CA ALA A 24 23.42 -14.96 11.36
C ALA A 24 22.80 -14.65 12.72
N ILE A 25 22.84 -15.62 13.65
CA ILE A 25 22.52 -15.39 15.06
C ILE A 25 23.82 -14.98 15.75
N SER A 26 23.90 -13.73 16.21
CA SER A 26 25.06 -13.21 16.96
C SER A 26 24.72 -13.13 18.45
N SER A 27 25.48 -13.84 19.28
CA SER A 27 25.57 -13.62 20.71
C SER A 27 26.70 -12.63 21.01
N ASP A 28 26.36 -11.59 21.78
CA ASP A 28 27.22 -10.60 22.46
C ASP A 28 27.82 -9.41 21.67
N SER A 29 27.44 -8.23 22.19
CA SER A 29 28.20 -7.01 22.49
C SER A 29 29.27 -6.44 21.54
N ALA A 30 29.08 -5.15 21.24
CA ALA A 30 30.03 -4.14 20.76
C ALA A 30 30.31 -4.04 19.25
N SER A 31 30.39 -2.78 18.83
CA SER A 31 30.38 -2.24 17.47
C SER A 31 31.58 -2.64 16.61
N VAL A 32 31.31 -3.11 15.39
CA VAL A 32 32.24 -3.04 14.26
C VAL A 32 31.43 -2.67 13.01
N ALA A 33 31.67 -1.48 12.47
CA ALA A 33 31.06 -1.03 11.23
C ALA A 33 31.78 -1.69 10.03
N PRO A 34 31.09 -2.33 9.08
CA PRO A 34 31.71 -2.78 7.85
C PRO A 34 31.71 -1.67 6.78
N LEU A 35 32.89 -1.51 6.19
CA LEU A 35 33.19 -0.72 5.00
C LEU A 35 32.28 -1.09 3.82
N GLY A 36 31.73 -0.06 3.17
CA GLY A 36 31.46 -0.08 1.73
C GLY A 36 30.35 -1.01 1.25
N VAL A 37 29.12 -0.86 1.76
CA VAL A 37 27.93 -1.28 1.01
C VAL A 37 27.39 -0.04 0.30
N SER A 38 27.48 -0.02 -1.03
CA SER A 38 26.70 0.91 -1.84
C SER A 38 25.25 0.84 -1.36
N LYS A 39 24.72 1.95 -0.85
CA LYS A 39 23.31 2.11 -0.55
C LYS A 39 22.56 2.02 -1.87
N ASN A 40 22.36 0.81 -2.37
CA ASN A 40 21.27 0.54 -3.26
C ASN A 40 20.04 0.77 -2.40
N ASN A 41 19.51 1.99 -2.47
CA ASN A 41 18.18 2.36 -2.02
C ASN A 41 17.21 1.50 -2.84
N LEU A 42 17.14 0.21 -2.53
CA LEU A 42 16.00 -0.61 -2.87
C LEU A 42 14.89 -0.02 -2.03
N ASN A 43 14.21 0.94 -2.62
CA ASN A 43 12.91 1.37 -2.18
C ASN A 43 12.02 0.15 -2.39
N VAL A 44 12.03 -0.76 -1.42
CA VAL A 44 11.11 -1.90 -1.37
C VAL A 44 9.76 -1.24 -1.19
N GLY A 45 9.12 -0.92 -2.32
CA GLY A 45 7.79 -0.36 -2.36
C GLY A 45 6.89 -1.36 -1.68
N VAL A 46 6.61 -1.14 -0.40
CA VAL A 46 5.66 -1.94 0.35
C VAL A 46 4.32 -1.60 -0.28
N THR A 47 3.89 -2.42 -1.24
CA THR A 47 2.55 -2.35 -1.81
C THR A 47 1.60 -2.87 -0.75
N ILE A 48 0.91 -1.95 -0.09
CA ILE A 48 -0.11 -2.30 0.89
C ILE A 48 -1.44 -2.39 0.15
N SER A 49 -2.06 -3.57 0.22
CA SER A 49 -3.40 -3.88 -0.28
C SER A 49 -4.16 -4.54 0.87
N SER A 50 -5.21 -3.90 1.40
CA SER A 50 -6.01 -4.50 2.49
C SER A 50 -7.51 -4.38 2.20
N GLY A 51 -8.10 -5.44 1.65
CA GLY A 51 -9.52 -5.51 1.38
C GLY A 51 -9.97 -4.70 0.16
N SER A 52 -11.22 -4.92 -0.26
CA SER A 52 -11.86 -4.08 -1.28
C SER A 52 -11.97 -2.66 -0.75
N TYR A 53 -11.64 -1.65 -1.57
CA TYR A 53 -11.85 -0.20 -1.33
C TYR A 53 -11.21 0.48 -0.10
N TYR A 54 -10.40 -0.18 0.72
CA TYR A 54 -9.72 0.47 1.85
C TYR A 54 -8.26 0.04 1.97
N ILE A 55 -7.48 0.77 2.76
CA ILE A 55 -6.11 0.42 3.13
C ILE A 55 -5.95 0.65 4.64
N ASN A 56 -5.38 -0.32 5.37
CA ASN A 56 -5.05 -0.23 6.78
C ASN A 56 -3.54 -0.40 7.01
N ASN A 57 -3.11 -0.21 8.25
CA ASN A 57 -1.71 -0.36 8.68
C ASN A 57 -0.72 0.56 7.93
N LEU A 58 -1.20 1.70 7.41
CA LEU A 58 -0.30 2.76 6.95
C LEU A 58 0.44 3.36 8.14
N ILE A 59 1.73 3.65 7.97
CA ILE A 59 2.52 4.30 9.03
C ILE A 59 2.02 5.75 9.16
N PRO A 60 1.49 6.17 10.33
CA PRO A 60 0.96 7.50 10.51
C PRO A 60 1.94 8.61 10.12
N GLY A 61 1.46 9.63 9.42
CA GLY A 61 2.29 10.77 9.01
C GLY A 61 3.25 10.50 7.84
N ARG A 62 3.36 9.27 7.33
CA ARG A 62 4.12 9.00 6.11
C ARG A 62 3.33 9.37 4.86
N ARG A 63 4.04 9.73 3.79
CA ARG A 63 3.45 10.03 2.49
C ARG A 63 3.32 8.74 1.69
N TYR A 64 2.19 8.57 1.03
CA TYR A 64 1.92 7.41 0.19
C TYR A 64 1.36 7.87 -1.15
N LEU A 65 1.82 7.25 -2.24
CA LEU A 65 1.12 7.25 -3.51
C LEU A 65 0.03 6.19 -3.43
N VAL A 66 -1.22 6.62 -3.43
CA VAL A 66 -2.39 5.75 -3.37
C VAL A 66 -3.04 5.71 -4.75
N SER A 67 -3.10 4.51 -5.33
CA SER A 67 -3.88 4.22 -6.52
C SER A 67 -5.27 3.75 -6.09
N VAL A 68 -6.29 4.44 -6.58
CA VAL A 68 -7.70 4.09 -6.41
C VAL A 68 -8.22 3.58 -7.73
N TYR A 69 -8.71 2.34 -7.75
CA TYR A 69 -9.30 1.71 -8.91
C TYR A 69 -10.81 1.65 -8.73
N GLY A 70 -11.55 2.37 -9.58
CA GLY A 70 -13.01 2.34 -9.62
C GLY A 70 -13.57 1.51 -10.76
N LEU A 71 -14.87 1.20 -10.69
CA LEU A 71 -15.57 0.59 -11.81
C LEU A 71 -15.83 1.64 -12.89
N THR A 72 -15.85 1.19 -14.14
CA THR A 72 -16.28 2.01 -15.27
C THR A 72 -17.79 2.24 -15.19
N ALA A 73 -18.22 3.49 -15.31
CA ALA A 73 -19.63 3.86 -15.24
C ALA A 73 -20.15 4.35 -16.59
N ASN A 74 -21.35 3.94 -16.98
CA ASN A 74 -22.01 4.52 -18.15
C ASN A 74 -22.38 5.98 -17.85
N ARG A 75 -21.95 6.88 -18.73
CA ARG A 75 -22.15 8.34 -18.66
C ARG A 75 -22.72 8.92 -19.96
N GLY A 76 -23.08 8.06 -20.91
CA GLY A 76 -23.55 8.47 -22.23
C GLY A 76 -22.45 9.07 -23.11
N LYS A 77 -22.75 9.23 -24.40
CA LYS A 77 -21.81 9.67 -25.44
C LYS A 77 -21.76 11.19 -25.66
N SER A 78 -22.53 11.94 -24.88
CA SER A 78 -22.61 13.41 -24.97
C SER A 78 -21.68 14.12 -23.98
N GLY A 79 -20.78 13.36 -23.36
CA GLY A 79 -19.91 13.79 -22.27
C GLY A 79 -20.62 14.00 -20.94
N ALA A 80 -19.84 13.89 -19.86
CA ALA A 80 -20.32 14.08 -18.50
C ALA A 80 -19.23 14.65 -17.61
N THR A 81 -19.64 15.37 -16.57
CA THR A 81 -18.75 15.78 -15.49
C THR A 81 -18.59 14.65 -14.50
N LEU A 82 -17.35 14.20 -14.30
CA LEU A 82 -16.98 13.27 -13.25
C LEU A 82 -16.70 14.02 -11.95
N ARG A 83 -17.30 13.54 -10.86
CA ARG A 83 -16.93 14.00 -9.51
C ARG A 83 -15.54 13.48 -9.14
N PRO A 84 -14.87 14.14 -8.18
CA PRO A 84 -13.55 13.72 -7.73
C PRO A 84 -13.51 12.27 -7.25
N VAL A 85 -12.42 11.58 -7.56
CA VAL A 85 -12.01 10.40 -6.79
C VAL A 85 -11.47 10.91 -5.45
N GLN A 86 -11.96 10.33 -4.36
CA GLN A 86 -11.68 10.79 -3.00
C GLN A 86 -11.03 9.67 -2.17
N ILE A 87 -10.08 10.06 -1.33
CA ILE A 87 -9.57 9.25 -0.24
C ILE A 87 -10.03 9.89 1.06
N LYS A 88 -10.63 9.08 1.93
CA LYS A 88 -11.16 9.50 3.22
C LYS A 88 -10.48 8.80 4.37
N ASP A 89 -10.36 9.48 5.50
CA ASP A 89 -9.97 8.86 6.78
C ASP A 89 -11.14 8.06 7.39
N SER A 90 -10.89 7.38 8.51
CA SER A 90 -11.93 6.62 9.23
C SER A 90 -13.06 7.46 9.80
N TRP A 91 -12.89 8.78 9.91
CA TRP A 91 -13.92 9.70 10.36
C TRP A 91 -14.72 10.28 9.16
N GLY A 92 -14.41 9.84 7.94
CA GLY A 92 -15.08 10.28 6.72
C GLY A 92 -14.57 11.61 6.17
N ARG A 93 -13.48 12.16 6.70
CA ARG A 93 -12.89 13.41 6.20
C ARG A 93 -12.09 13.14 4.93
N VAL A 94 -12.22 14.00 3.92
CA VAL A 94 -11.44 13.89 2.68
C VAL A 94 -10.02 14.36 2.95
N ILE A 95 -9.05 13.46 2.77
CA ILE A 95 -7.61 13.71 2.98
C ILE A 95 -6.82 13.77 1.66
N GLY A 96 -7.46 13.40 0.56
CA GLY A 96 -6.95 13.55 -0.80
C GLY A 96 -8.09 13.42 -1.79
N ALA A 97 -8.07 14.22 -2.85
CA ALA A 97 -9.06 14.14 -3.92
C ALA A 97 -8.48 14.64 -5.24
N THR A 98 -8.99 14.10 -6.35
CA THR A 98 -8.72 14.69 -7.67
C THR A 98 -9.55 15.95 -7.90
N GLY A 99 -9.30 16.66 -9.00
CA GLY A 99 -10.29 17.59 -9.53
C GLY A 99 -11.48 16.85 -10.13
N SER A 100 -12.59 17.57 -10.28
CA SER A 100 -13.65 17.17 -11.21
C SER A 100 -13.17 17.34 -12.64
N ALA A 101 -13.63 16.50 -13.56
CA ALA A 101 -13.28 16.60 -14.97
C ALA A 101 -14.51 16.41 -15.85
N TYR A 102 -14.72 17.31 -16.81
CA TYR A 102 -15.65 17.07 -17.90
C TYR A 102 -14.93 16.29 -18.99
N ILE A 103 -15.44 15.11 -19.32
CA ILE A 103 -14.84 14.25 -20.34
C ILE A 103 -15.95 13.70 -21.24
N ASN A 104 -15.68 13.70 -22.55
CA ASN A 104 -16.51 13.05 -23.53
C ASN A 104 -15.95 11.66 -23.88
N TRP A 105 -16.71 10.62 -23.54
CA TRP A 105 -16.34 9.22 -23.79
C TRP A 105 -17.03 8.74 -25.06
N HIS A 106 -16.25 8.40 -26.08
CA HIS A 106 -16.79 7.96 -27.38
C HIS A 106 -17.70 6.72 -27.27
N ASP A 107 -17.38 5.80 -26.36
CA ASP A 107 -18.16 4.59 -26.08
C ASP A 107 -19.22 4.81 -24.97
N GLY A 108 -19.21 5.97 -24.32
CA GLY A 108 -20.08 6.34 -23.21
C GLY A 108 -19.66 5.79 -21.84
N ASN A 109 -18.50 5.13 -21.74
CA ASN A 109 -18.05 4.47 -20.52
C ASN A 109 -16.88 5.24 -19.88
N ALA A 110 -17.10 5.73 -18.66
CA ALA A 110 -16.16 6.59 -17.95
C ALA A 110 -15.37 5.80 -16.89
N PRO A 111 -14.05 5.61 -17.02
CA PRO A 111 -13.22 5.02 -15.97
C PRO A 111 -13.15 5.94 -14.74
N GLN A 112 -13.26 5.36 -13.53
CA GLN A 112 -13.29 6.09 -12.26
C GLN A 112 -12.05 5.80 -11.39
N SER A 113 -10.85 5.98 -11.94
CA SER A 113 -9.59 5.66 -11.24
C SER A 113 -8.68 6.88 -11.11
N ALA A 114 -7.85 6.90 -10.07
CA ALA A 114 -6.91 7.99 -9.83
C ALA A 114 -5.68 7.55 -9.03
N ASN A 115 -4.60 8.32 -9.15
CA ASN A 115 -3.43 8.24 -8.29
C ASN A 115 -3.30 9.54 -7.49
N LEU A 116 -3.18 9.43 -6.17
CA LEU A 116 -3.18 10.55 -5.25
C LEU A 116 -2.06 10.39 -4.23
N ILE A 117 -1.28 11.46 -4.00
CA ILE A 117 -0.35 11.48 -2.86
C ILE A 117 -1.11 11.96 -1.63
N ILE A 118 -1.10 11.16 -0.57
CA ILE A 118 -1.69 11.52 0.72
C ILE A 118 -0.68 11.39 1.85
N ARG A 119 -0.98 12.03 2.98
CA ARG A 119 -0.30 11.76 4.25
C ARG A 119 -1.20 10.85 5.09
N ALA A 120 -0.66 9.73 5.56
CA ALA A 120 -1.43 8.73 6.29
C ALA A 120 -2.01 9.32 7.60
N PRO A 121 -3.30 9.05 7.91
CA PRO A 121 -3.94 9.51 9.13
C PRO A 121 -3.37 8.83 10.37
N SER A 122 -3.71 9.34 11.56
CA SER A 122 -3.13 8.90 12.84
C SER A 122 -3.39 7.43 13.17
N ASN A 123 -4.48 6.85 12.65
CA ASN A 123 -4.82 5.44 12.83
C ASN A 123 -4.37 4.56 11.65
N GLY A 124 -3.72 5.12 10.63
CA GLY A 124 -3.21 4.35 9.49
C GLY A 124 -4.27 3.73 8.58
N VAL A 125 -5.53 4.18 8.64
CA VAL A 125 -6.63 3.62 7.84
C VAL A 125 -7.21 4.66 6.89
N VAL A 126 -7.39 4.28 5.62
CA VAL A 126 -7.97 5.12 4.57
C VAL A 126 -8.96 4.35 3.70
N TYR A 127 -9.89 5.06 3.09
CA TYR A 127 -10.98 4.51 2.27
C TYR A 127 -11.09 5.25 0.93
N GLY A 128 -11.34 4.52 -0.15
CA GLY A 128 -11.42 5.04 -1.50
C GLY A 128 -12.86 5.16 -1.98
N TYR A 129 -13.16 6.31 -2.58
CA TYR A 129 -14.47 6.63 -3.13
C TYR A 129 -14.33 7.22 -4.54
N THR A 130 -15.32 6.92 -5.36
CA THR A 130 -15.51 7.39 -6.72
C THR A 130 -16.88 8.06 -6.83
N ASP A 131 -17.18 8.61 -8.00
CA ASP A 131 -18.47 9.23 -8.30
C ASP A 131 -19.68 8.28 -8.10
N ILE A 132 -19.48 6.97 -8.22
CA ILE A 132 -20.54 5.95 -8.08
C ILE A 132 -20.55 5.24 -6.71
N GLY A 133 -19.70 5.66 -5.77
CA GLY A 133 -19.61 5.05 -4.45
C GLY A 133 -18.21 4.55 -4.11
N ARG A 134 -18.12 3.41 -3.40
CA ARG A 134 -16.82 2.86 -2.97
C ARG A 134 -15.96 2.47 -4.18
N ALA A 135 -14.65 2.62 -4.04
CA ALA A 135 -13.71 2.09 -5.02
C ALA A 135 -13.87 0.58 -5.19
N TYR A 136 -13.38 0.02 -6.29
CA TYR A 136 -13.26 -1.43 -6.43
C TYR A 136 -12.05 -1.95 -5.66
N ASN A 137 -10.90 -1.30 -5.85
CA ASN A 137 -9.64 -1.67 -5.21
C ASN A 137 -8.78 -0.44 -4.90
N MET A 138 -7.85 -0.58 -3.97
CA MET A 138 -6.84 0.43 -3.67
C MET A 138 -5.49 -0.22 -3.41
N THR A 139 -4.43 0.47 -3.82
CA THR A 139 -3.06 0.11 -3.47
C THR A 139 -2.31 1.34 -3.00
N ALA A 140 -1.45 1.19 -1.99
CA ALA A 140 -0.57 2.26 -1.53
C ALA A 140 0.89 1.83 -1.65
N ILE A 141 1.73 2.77 -2.11
CA ILE A 141 3.19 2.64 -2.13
C ILE A 141 3.76 3.80 -1.31
N LEU A 142 4.71 3.51 -0.43
CA LEU A 142 5.41 4.55 0.32
C LEU A 142 6.08 5.53 -0.66
N ALA A 143 5.80 6.82 -0.49
CA ALA A 143 6.39 7.88 -1.29
C ALA A 143 7.32 8.68 -0.37
N ASP A 144 8.62 8.42 -0.48
CA ASP A 144 9.66 9.10 0.32
C ASP A 144 9.77 10.59 -0.03
#